data_AF-A0A098S6I4-F1
#
_entry.id   AF-A0A098S6I4-F1
#
_cell.length_a   1.000
_cell.length_b   1.000
_cell.length_c   1.000
_cell.angle_alpha   90.00
_cell.angle_beta   90.00
_cell.angle_gamma   90.00
#
_symmetry.space_group_name_H-M   'P 1'
#
loop_
_entity.id
_entity.type
_entity.pdbx_description
1 polymer ?
#
loop_
_entity_poly.entity_id
_entity_poly.type
_entity_poly.pdbx_seq_one_letter_code
_entity_poly.pdbx_strand_id
1 'polypeptide(L)'
;MENGEVIKKEKLSAITQIPRVEFFLKAYYDNTYEGKSNKIHWYRYEIIDREGNSLPLRKGDFVVNYIDTDHGYSNFYGRKILIYDNRKGEIYTYKSNTKGPRFLKEDLIPLLEELDRYGSWEARECFLENLILKEKIQKLEQKLDKME
;
A
#
# COMPACT_ATOMS: atom_id res chain seq x y z
N MET A 1 12.96 3.80 -15.68
CA MET A 1 12.67 2.45 -15.15
C MET A 1 11.34 2.03 -15.75
N GLU A 2 11.38 1.07 -16.67
CA GLU A 2 10.22 0.66 -17.46
C GLU A 2 9.18 -0.06 -16.59
N ASN A 3 7.94 0.37 -16.75
CA ASN A 3 6.77 -0.09 -16.02
C ASN A 3 6.46 -1.56 -16.32
N GLY A 4 6.40 -2.40 -15.29
CA GLY A 4 5.92 -3.78 -15.43
C GLY A 4 4.45 -3.87 -15.84
N GLU A 5 4.12 -4.87 -16.66
CA GLU A 5 2.75 -5.21 -17.09
C GLU A 5 1.97 -5.93 -15.97
N VAL A 6 0.70 -5.56 -15.77
CA VAL A 6 -0.20 -6.24 -14.81
C VAL A 6 -1.03 -7.28 -15.55
N ILE A 7 -0.83 -8.57 -15.23
CA ILE A 7 -1.57 -9.69 -15.81
C ILE A 7 -2.60 -10.22 -14.81
N LYS A 8 -3.89 -10.21 -15.18
CA LYS A 8 -5.00 -10.74 -14.36
C LYS A 8 -5.48 -12.08 -14.92
N LYS A 9 -5.56 -13.11 -14.09
CA LYS A 9 -6.20 -14.41 -14.42
C LYS A 9 -7.03 -14.91 -13.24
N GLU A 10 -7.95 -15.82 -13.51
CA GLU A 10 -8.85 -16.41 -12.51
C GLU A 10 -8.26 -17.63 -11.78
N LYS A 11 -7.31 -18.33 -12.41
CA LYS A 11 -6.66 -19.53 -11.85
C LYS A 11 -5.18 -19.28 -11.65
N LEU A 12 -4.67 -19.66 -10.47
CA LEU A 12 -3.24 -19.55 -10.14
C LEU A 12 -2.36 -20.31 -11.15
N SER A 13 -2.79 -21.48 -11.61
CA SER A 13 -2.10 -22.29 -12.62
C SER A 13 -1.89 -21.58 -13.96
N ALA A 14 -2.68 -20.55 -14.28
CA ALA A 14 -2.53 -19.75 -15.49
C ALA A 14 -1.54 -18.58 -15.33
N ILE A 15 -1.10 -18.28 -14.10
CA ILE A 15 -0.20 -17.15 -13.78
C ILE A 15 1.19 -17.67 -13.39
N THR A 16 1.29 -18.86 -12.80
CA THR A 16 2.56 -19.46 -12.36
C THR A 16 3.53 -19.77 -13.50
N GLN A 17 3.06 -19.81 -14.74
CA GLN A 17 3.89 -19.99 -15.93
C GLN A 17 4.65 -18.72 -16.34
N ILE A 18 4.37 -17.56 -15.74
CA ILE A 18 5.05 -16.30 -16.05
C ILE A 18 6.45 -16.34 -15.42
N PRO A 19 7.53 -16.28 -16.23
CA PRO A 19 8.89 -16.28 -15.71
C PRO A 19 9.19 -14.99 -14.95
N ARG A 20 10.07 -15.07 -13.94
CA ARG A 20 10.59 -13.93 -13.16
C ARG A 20 9.55 -13.14 -12.34
N VAL A 21 8.40 -13.73 -12.01
CA VAL A 21 7.49 -13.14 -11.00
C VAL A 21 8.07 -13.34 -9.60
N GLU A 22 8.19 -12.25 -8.84
CA GLU A 22 8.68 -12.24 -7.45
C GLU A 22 7.62 -12.69 -6.44
N PHE A 23 6.36 -12.29 -6.63
CA PHE A 23 5.23 -12.66 -5.78
C PHE A 23 3.92 -12.53 -6.55
N PHE A 24 2.85 -13.18 -6.06
CA PHE A 24 1.49 -13.00 -6.58
C PHE A 24 0.61 -12.34 -5.52
N LEU A 25 -0.38 -11.60 -5.99
CA LEU A 25 -1.41 -11.00 -5.14
C LEU A 25 -2.72 -11.75 -5.34
N LYS A 26 -3.17 -12.45 -4.30
CA LYS A 26 -4.45 -13.14 -4.28
C LYS A 26 -5.51 -12.23 -3.65
N ALA A 27 -6.60 -12.01 -4.35
CA ALA A 27 -7.76 -11.30 -3.83
C ALA A 27 -8.82 -12.31 -3.36
N TYR A 28 -9.20 -12.22 -2.10
CA TYR A 28 -10.33 -12.93 -1.53
C TYR A 28 -11.53 -11.99 -1.53
N TYR A 29 -12.65 -12.44 -2.08
CA TYR A 29 -13.90 -11.73 -1.88
C TYR A 29 -14.24 -11.73 -0.39
N ASP A 30 -14.59 -10.55 0.13
CA ASP A 30 -15.00 -10.39 1.52
C ASP A 30 -16.52 -10.24 1.58
N ASN A 31 -17.03 -9.09 1.12
CA ASN A 31 -18.46 -8.82 1.09
C ASN A 31 -18.85 -7.94 -0.10
N THR A 32 -20.16 -7.84 -0.30
CA THR A 32 -20.77 -6.91 -1.24
C THR A 32 -21.56 -5.89 -0.44
N TYR A 33 -21.36 -4.62 -0.77
CA TYR A 33 -22.29 -3.57 -0.40
C TYR A 33 -23.29 -3.33 -1.55
N GLU A 34 -24.58 -3.43 -1.25
CA GLU A 34 -25.67 -3.15 -2.20
C GLU A 34 -26.49 -1.95 -1.70
N GLY A 35 -26.40 -0.83 -2.43
CA GLY A 35 -27.29 0.31 -2.29
C GLY A 35 -28.36 0.33 -3.37
N LYS A 36 -29.33 1.25 -3.26
CA LYS A 36 -30.44 1.38 -4.23
C LYS A 36 -29.99 1.60 -5.68
N SER A 37 -28.77 2.11 -5.90
CA SER A 37 -28.26 2.48 -7.24
C SER A 37 -26.84 1.98 -7.50
N ASN A 38 -26.22 1.24 -6.56
CA ASN A 38 -24.85 0.80 -6.69
C ASN A 38 -24.60 -0.54 -5.99
N LYS A 39 -23.74 -1.36 -6.58
CA LYS A 39 -23.26 -2.62 -6.02
C LYS A 39 -21.74 -2.61 -6.07
N ILE A 40 -21.10 -2.80 -4.92
CA ILE A 40 -19.64 -2.73 -4.79
C ILE A 40 -19.16 -3.97 -4.06
N HIS A 41 -18.14 -4.60 -4.63
CA HIS A 41 -17.46 -5.75 -4.04
C HIS A 41 -16.20 -5.29 -3.32
N TRP A 42 -16.01 -5.80 -2.12
CA TRP A 42 -14.85 -5.58 -1.27
C TRP A 42 -14.02 -6.85 -1.18
N TYR A 43 -12.70 -6.65 -1.03
CA TYR A 43 -11.74 -7.74 -1.10
C TYR A 43 -10.71 -7.62 0.01
N ARG A 44 -10.23 -8.76 0.48
CA ARG A 44 -8.96 -8.90 1.20
C ARG A 44 -7.88 -9.28 0.20
N TYR A 45 -6.65 -8.81 0.43
CA TYR A 45 -5.52 -9.18 -0.41
C TYR A 45 -4.47 -9.92 0.43
N GLU A 46 -3.89 -10.95 -0.16
CA GLU A 46 -2.80 -11.71 0.43
C GLU A 46 -1.69 -11.87 -0.60
N ILE A 47 -0.46 -11.76 -0.14
CA ILE A 47 0.71 -11.99 -0.97
C ILE A 47 1.08 -13.46 -0.84
N ILE A 48 1.22 -14.13 -1.98
CA ILE A 48 1.45 -15.58 -2.05
C ILE A 48 2.63 -15.92 -2.96
N ASP A 49 3.23 -17.08 -2.73
CA ASP A 49 4.23 -17.70 -3.61
C ASP A 49 3.58 -18.40 -4.82
N ARG A 50 4.39 -19.13 -5.61
CA ARG A 50 3.92 -19.86 -6.81
C ARG A 50 3.05 -21.05 -6.46
N GLU A 51 3.27 -21.62 -5.28
CA GLU A 51 2.58 -22.76 -4.72
C GLU A 51 1.25 -22.35 -4.06
N GLY A 52 1.05 -21.05 -3.84
CA GLY A 52 -0.14 -20.47 -3.24
C GLY A 52 -0.07 -20.32 -1.71
N ASN A 53 1.11 -20.49 -1.11
CA ASN A 53 1.33 -20.27 0.31
C ASN A 53 1.51 -18.79 0.60
N SER A 54 1.10 -18.37 1.80
CA SER A 54 1.29 -17.00 2.27
C SER A 54 2.78 -16.64 2.33
N LEU A 55 3.14 -15.51 1.73
CA LEU A 55 4.49 -14.99 1.70
C LEU A 55 4.51 -13.57 2.27
N PRO A 56 5.28 -13.30 3.35
CA PRO A 56 5.40 -11.95 3.85
C PRO A 56 6.21 -11.09 2.89
N LEU A 57 5.63 -9.97 2.44
CA LEU A 57 6.37 -8.98 1.67
C LEU A 57 7.34 -8.24 2.59
N ARG A 58 8.60 -8.13 2.18
CA ARG A 58 9.66 -7.53 3.00
C ARG A 58 10.62 -6.69 2.17
N LYS A 59 11.19 -5.67 2.80
CA LYS A 59 12.27 -4.84 2.26
C LYS A 59 13.14 -4.39 3.44
N GLY A 60 14.42 -4.73 3.41
CA GLY A 60 15.31 -4.52 4.56
C GLY A 60 14.74 -5.19 5.82
N ASP A 61 14.60 -4.41 6.88
CA ASP A 61 14.07 -4.86 8.18
C ASP A 61 12.56 -4.67 8.35
N PHE A 62 11.86 -4.22 7.30
CA PHE A 62 10.41 -4.01 7.32
C PHE A 62 9.68 -5.17 6.68
N VAL A 63 8.66 -5.67 7.38
CA VAL A 63 7.85 -6.82 6.95
C VAL A 63 6.37 -6.46 6.99
N VAL A 64 5.66 -6.70 5.90
CA VAL A 64 4.20 -6.57 5.84
C VAL A 64 3.59 -7.81 6.49
N ASN A 65 3.07 -7.64 7.70
CA ASN A 65 2.50 -8.73 8.48
C ASN A 65 1.04 -9.00 8.15
N TYR A 66 0.30 -7.95 7.79
CA TYR A 66 -1.14 -8.07 7.55
C TYR A 66 -1.63 -6.97 6.60
N ILE A 67 -2.49 -7.36 5.67
CA ILE A 67 -3.23 -6.44 4.79
C ILE A 67 -4.71 -6.65 5.08
N ASP A 68 -5.34 -5.61 5.61
CA ASP A 68 -6.74 -5.67 5.99
C ASP A 68 -7.65 -5.68 4.76
N THR A 69 -8.92 -6.05 4.97
CA THR A 69 -9.95 -5.95 3.92
C THR A 69 -10.13 -4.52 3.46
N ASP A 70 -10.67 -4.35 2.26
CA ASP A 70 -11.14 -3.05 1.80
C ASP A 70 -12.24 -2.52 2.72
N HIS A 71 -12.05 -1.33 3.28
CA HIS A 71 -13.06 -0.66 4.09
C HIS A 71 -13.87 0.30 3.23
N GLY A 72 -15.18 0.27 3.40
CA GLY A 72 -16.09 1.16 2.71
C GLY A 72 -17.55 0.77 2.85
N TYR A 73 -18.40 1.62 2.29
CA TYR A 73 -19.84 1.37 2.15
C TYR A 73 -20.22 1.54 0.67
N SER A 74 -20.86 2.65 0.31
CA SER A 74 -21.05 3.06 -1.08
C SER A 74 -19.77 3.60 -1.74
N ASN A 75 -18.74 3.93 -0.94
CA ASN A 75 -17.45 4.44 -1.38
C ASN A 75 -16.31 3.77 -0.61
N PHE A 76 -15.11 3.76 -1.20
CA PHE A 76 -13.90 3.22 -0.57
C PHE A 76 -13.28 4.22 0.39
N TYR A 77 -12.94 3.78 1.60
CA TYR A 77 -12.34 4.61 2.66
C TYR A 77 -10.90 4.24 2.96
N GLY A 78 -10.37 3.22 2.31
CA GLY A 78 -9.01 2.75 2.47
C GLY A 78 -8.93 1.33 3.01
N ARG A 79 -7.71 0.91 3.31
CA ARG A 79 -7.43 -0.28 4.10
C ARG A 79 -6.25 -0.05 5.02
N LYS A 80 -6.20 -0.83 6.09
CA LYS A 80 -5.08 -0.82 7.03
C LYS A 80 -4.06 -1.89 6.62
N ILE A 81 -2.79 -1.58 6.78
CA ILE A 81 -1.68 -2.48 6.51
C ILE A 81 -0.77 -2.42 7.73
N LEU A 82 -0.46 -3.58 8.31
CA LEU A 82 0.45 -3.67 9.45
C LEU A 82 1.85 -3.98 8.94
N ILE A 83 2.80 -3.13 9.33
CA ILE A 83 4.20 -3.23 8.96
C ILE A 83 5.01 -3.39 10.23
N TYR A 84 5.76 -4.48 10.32
CA TYR A 84 6.63 -4.79 11.42
C TYR A 84 8.07 -4.38 11.11
N ASP A 85 8.69 -3.66 12.04
CA ASP A 85 10.10 -3.31 12.02
C ASP A 85 10.87 -4.32 12.88
N ASN A 86 11.63 -5.20 12.22
CA ASN A 86 12.42 -6.25 12.87
C ASN A 86 13.52 -5.69 13.80
N ARG A 87 14.06 -4.49 13.53
CA ARG A 87 15.15 -3.92 14.34
C ARG A 87 14.66 -3.50 15.72
N LYS A 88 13.44 -2.94 15.75
CA LYS A 88 12.84 -2.39 16.97
C LYS A 88 11.87 -3.36 17.64
N GLY A 89 11.37 -4.34 16.89
CA GLY A 89 10.32 -5.23 17.35
C GLY A 89 8.96 -4.53 17.46
N GLU A 90 8.72 -3.50 16.64
CA GLU A 90 7.51 -2.67 16.69
C GLU A 90 6.61 -2.88 15.47
N ILE A 91 5.29 -2.68 15.65
CA ILE A 91 4.30 -2.76 14.57
C ILE A 91 3.71 -1.38 14.33
N TYR A 92 3.80 -0.93 13.09
CA TYR A 92 3.21 0.31 12.60
C TYR A 92 1.98 0.02 11.74
N THR A 93 1.03 0.97 11.76
CA THR A 93 -0.17 0.90 10.93
C THR A 93 -0.08 1.92 9.80
N TYR A 94 -0.09 1.45 8.57
CA TYR A 94 -0.24 2.28 7.38
C TYR A 94 -1.68 2.24 6.86
N LYS A 95 -2.20 3.38 6.42
CA LYS A 95 -3.50 3.46 5.75
C LYS A 95 -3.31 3.73 4.26
N SER A 96 -3.64 2.75 3.44
CA SER A 96 -3.69 2.91 1.98
C SER A 96 -5.07 3.40 1.56
N ASN A 97 -5.12 4.43 0.71
CA ASN A 97 -6.37 4.95 0.14
C ASN A 97 -6.51 4.59 -1.35
N THR A 98 -5.63 3.74 -1.87
CA THR A 98 -5.69 3.24 -3.25
C THR A 98 -6.58 2.00 -3.33
N LYS A 99 -7.66 2.10 -4.11
CA LYS A 99 -8.63 1.01 -4.27
C LYS A 99 -8.05 -0.15 -5.09
N GLY A 100 -8.40 -1.36 -4.70
CA GLY A 100 -8.13 -2.55 -5.50
C GLY A 100 -6.70 -3.08 -5.32
N PRO A 101 -6.21 -3.91 -6.27
CA PRO A 101 -4.86 -4.46 -6.23
C PRO A 101 -3.77 -3.41 -6.53
N ARG A 102 -4.13 -2.23 -7.06
CA ARG A 102 -3.18 -1.16 -7.42
C ARG A 102 -2.40 -0.61 -6.24
N PHE A 103 -2.98 -0.65 -5.03
CA PHE A 103 -2.32 -0.21 -3.81
C PHE A 103 -0.94 -0.82 -3.59
N LEU A 104 -0.73 -2.05 -4.08
CA LEU A 104 0.53 -2.75 -3.89
C LEU A 104 1.65 -2.00 -4.60
N LYS A 105 1.37 -1.54 -5.82
CA LYS A 105 2.29 -0.77 -6.66
C LYS A 105 2.33 0.71 -6.29
N GLU A 106 1.17 1.31 -6.02
CA GLU A 106 1.04 2.76 -5.84
C GLU A 106 1.37 3.20 -4.41
N ASP A 107 1.15 2.35 -3.41
CA ASP A 107 1.29 2.72 -2.00
C ASP A 107 2.33 1.84 -1.29
N LEU A 108 2.15 0.51 -1.30
CA LEU A 108 2.88 -0.37 -0.39
C LEU A 108 4.35 -0.58 -0.77
N ILE A 109 4.65 -0.85 -2.05
CA ILE A 109 6.03 -0.98 -2.52
C ILE A 109 6.80 0.34 -2.32
N PRO A 110 6.28 1.51 -2.76
CA PRO A 110 6.95 2.78 -2.50
C PRO A 110 7.19 3.05 -1.02
N LEU A 111 6.21 2.75 -0.15
CA LEU A 111 6.38 2.87 1.29
C LEU A 111 7.53 2.01 1.82
N LEU A 112 7.61 0.75 1.42
CA LEU A 112 8.70 -0.15 1.83
C LEU A 112 10.06 0.35 1.33
N GLU A 113 10.13 0.92 0.12
CA GLU A 113 11.36 1.53 -0.40
C GLU A 113 11.78 2.81 0.34
N GLU A 114 10.80 3.63 0.76
CA GLU A 114 11.07 4.78 1.63
C GLU A 114 11.58 4.34 2.99
N LEU A 115 10.93 3.37 3.62
CA LEU A 115 11.33 2.87 4.94
C LEU A 115 12.73 2.27 4.92
N ASP A 116 13.06 1.48 3.90
CA ASP A 116 14.40 0.92 3.70
C ASP A 116 15.44 2.04 3.50
N ARG A 117 15.10 3.08 2.73
CA ARG A 117 15.98 4.25 2.50
C ARG A 117 16.23 5.07 3.76
N TYR A 118 15.19 5.34 4.55
CA TYR A 118 15.29 6.13 5.78
C TYR A 118 15.75 5.30 7.00
N GLY A 119 15.69 3.98 6.90
CA GLY A 119 16.17 3.03 7.90
C GLY A 119 15.31 2.91 9.17
N SER A 120 14.25 3.70 9.30
CA SER A 120 13.28 3.66 10.41
C SER A 120 11.95 4.33 10.01
N TRP A 121 10.87 3.97 10.70
CA TRP A 121 9.56 4.58 10.51
C TRP A 121 9.55 6.07 10.89
N GLU A 122 10.17 6.42 12.00
CA GLU A 122 10.18 7.76 12.57
C GLU A 122 11.02 8.73 11.74
N ALA A 123 12.13 8.26 11.15
CA ALA A 123 12.89 9.07 10.20
C ALA A 123 12.05 9.42 8.96
N ARG A 124 11.22 8.48 8.49
CA ARG A 124 10.26 8.73 7.41
C ARG A 124 9.20 9.75 7.83
N GLU A 125 8.61 9.60 9.01
CA GLU A 125 7.61 10.55 9.52
C GLU A 125 8.20 11.95 9.67
N CYS A 126 9.39 12.07 10.24
CA CYS A 126 10.12 13.33 10.37
C CYS A 126 10.40 13.97 9.00
N PHE A 127 10.76 13.18 7.98
CA PHE A 127 10.94 13.68 6.62
C PHE A 127 9.63 14.24 6.04
N LEU A 128 8.51 13.53 6.20
CA LEU A 128 7.21 13.97 5.70
C LEU A 128 6.73 15.25 6.39
N GLU A 129 6.90 15.35 7.70
CA GLU A 129 6.58 16.56 8.46
C GLU A 129 7.40 17.76 7.98
N ASN A 130 8.71 17.56 7.77
CA ASN A 130 9.57 18.61 7.22
C ASN A 130 9.13 19.06 5.82
N LEU A 131 8.68 18.15 4.96
CA LEU A 131 8.16 18.48 3.64
C LEU A 131 6.91 19.37 3.75
N ILE A 132 5.95 18.98 4.60
CA ILE A 132 4.72 19.74 4.84
C ILE A 132 5.04 21.13 5.41
N LEU A 133 5.99 21.23 6.34
CA LEU A 133 6.39 22.50 6.93
C LEU A 133 7.03 23.43 5.90
N LYS A 134 7.90 22.90 5.02
CA LYS A 134 8.50 23.68 3.93
C LYS A 134 7.45 24.24 2.97
N GLU A 135 6.46 23.45 2.57
CA GLU A 135 5.36 23.92 1.72
C GLU A 135 4.51 25.01 2.41
N LYS A 136 4.29 24.88 3.71
CA LYS A 136 3.55 25.90 4.49
C LYS A 136 4.33 27.20 4.57
N ILE A 137 5.63 27.15 4.83
CA ILE A 137 6.51 28.34 4.84
C ILE A 137 6.45 29.04 3.48
N GLN A 138 6.65 28.30 2.39
CA GLN A 138 6.60 28.88 1.05
C GLN A 138 5.25 29.54 0.73
N LYS A 139 4.13 28.94 1.14
CA LYS A 139 2.79 29.53 0.98
C LYS A 139 2.59 30.78 1.84
N LEU A 140 3.23 30.87 3.01
CA LEU A 140 3.15 32.05 3.88
C LEU A 140 3.99 33.19 3.33
N GLU A 141 5.21 32.90 2.87
CA GLU A 141 6.09 33.87 2.18
C GLU A 141 5.37 34.48 0.96
N GLN A 142 4.78 33.65 0.09
CA GLN A 142 3.99 34.12 -1.06
C GLN A 142 2.77 34.97 -0.69
N LYS A 143 2.23 34.82 0.52
CA LYS A 143 1.12 35.66 0.99
C LYS A 143 1.64 36.99 1.53
N LEU A 144 2.76 36.97 2.24
CA LEU A 144 3.42 38.16 2.75
C LEU A 144 3.81 39.09 1.59
N ASP A 145 4.47 38.55 0.56
CA ASP A 145 4.88 39.29 -0.64
C ASP A 145 3.71 39.91 -1.42
N LYS A 146 2.48 39.40 -1.26
CA LYS A 146 1.27 39.96 -1.89
C LYS A 146 0.58 41.03 -1.04
N MET A 147 0.97 41.14 0.22
CA MET A 147 0.44 42.14 1.16
C MET A 147 1.33 43.37 1.24
N GLU A 148 2.59 43.26 0.78
CA GLU A 148 3.50 44.38 0.49
C GLU A 148 3.24 44.98 -0.91
#